data_AF-A0A3B9SYZ0-F1
#
_entry.id   AF-A0A3B9SYZ0-F1
#
_cell.length_a   1.000
_cell.length_b   1.000
_cell.length_c   1.000
_cell.angle_alpha   90.00
_cell.angle_beta   90.00
_cell.angle_gamma   90.00
#
_symmetry.space_group_name_H-M   'P 1'
#
loop_
_entity.id
_entity.type
_entity.pdbx_description
1 polymer ?
#
loop_
_entity_poly.entity_id
_entity_poly.type
_entity_poly.pdbx_seq_one_letter_code
_entity_poly.pdbx_strand_id
1 'polypeptide(L)'
;MSTTTRKKGAASRGSAVSTLDQFRDMIASARDVLDTKNGHYLVFAAKFLLSLLTLLYFKGVLRLAYYSMFYRLDIPEDKSGIYCFLVSMVCIFFGAVMLFTRKQIVTRIVIMISMPFYLPIILFNYRHLVLLIPLGLMIAITYLGSGTKEGPKTIFGAVFIMIYILGAFVFLTVQSILQPAAEEAVVARDVTPGGQYRFSVVQMIDQADGNTYVSVEPNTADITYKHSTWYAKGYSREVYQERPLGKIEYKWETQTRADITKELITNNPNITFTLNAKQMKLLGLDVGYAEEKTIGELSRSQRHKLGYGSTDDPIDSRFAKFFRVSLMEPDFAVTLNFDKMVEIGLDPTYDLRLSHMTDENLAALGVPRENEVLKVNGKVVFRQYVAELERTFWESSRDMTAFLESNDVPEVNPEGVEIPERPASTSTTTAVRTTARQTETTTDETTTDQENN
;
A
#
# COMPACT_ATOMS: atom_id res chain seq x y z
N MET A 1 -81.20 13.26 8.97
CA MET A 1 -80.25 14.36 9.24
C MET A 1 -79.71 14.14 10.66
N SER A 2 -78.39 13.96 10.80
CA SER A 2 -77.52 14.17 11.99
C SER A 2 -77.97 13.65 13.37
N THR A 3 -77.17 13.00 14.22
CA THR A 3 -75.70 12.87 14.30
C THR A 3 -75.38 11.84 15.38
N THR A 4 -74.53 10.89 15.04
CA THR A 4 -73.84 9.99 15.97
C THR A 4 -72.50 10.63 16.34
N THR A 5 -72.25 10.95 17.61
CA THR A 5 -70.88 11.00 18.19
C THR A 5 -70.94 11.32 19.68
N ARG A 6 -70.33 10.49 20.55
CA ARG A 6 -69.09 10.80 21.31
C ARG A 6 -68.91 9.82 22.49
N LYS A 7 -68.11 8.77 22.32
CA LYS A 7 -67.41 8.07 23.43
C LYS A 7 -66.29 7.16 22.90
N LYS A 8 -65.21 7.74 22.39
CA LYS A 8 -63.91 7.06 22.21
C LYS A 8 -62.81 8.10 22.42
N GLY A 9 -62.19 8.09 23.60
CA GLY A 9 -61.13 9.04 23.94
C GLY A 9 -60.44 8.82 25.28
N ALA A 10 -60.51 7.61 25.86
CA ALA A 10 -59.89 7.35 27.18
C ALA A 10 -59.00 6.09 27.24
N ALA A 11 -58.98 5.24 26.20
CA ALA A 11 -58.33 3.93 26.28
C ALA A 11 -56.86 3.88 25.80
N SER A 12 -56.35 4.87 25.06
CA SER A 12 -54.98 4.81 24.51
C SER A 12 -53.91 5.52 25.35
N ARG A 13 -54.30 6.41 26.29
CA ARG A 13 -53.33 7.07 27.20
C ARG A 13 -52.88 6.18 28.36
N GLY A 14 -53.67 5.19 28.77
CA GLY A 14 -53.33 4.30 29.88
C GLY A 14 -52.21 3.29 29.57
N SER A 15 -52.12 2.83 28.31
CA SER A 15 -51.17 1.78 27.89
C SER A 15 -49.72 2.29 27.73
N ALA A 16 -49.55 3.50 27.19
CA ALA A 16 -48.23 4.13 27.09
C ALA A 16 -47.69 4.57 28.46
N VAL A 17 -48.58 4.99 29.37
CA VAL A 17 -48.22 5.34 30.75
C VAL A 17 -47.87 4.08 31.55
N SER A 18 -48.62 2.98 31.41
CA SER A 18 -48.31 1.74 32.14
C SER A 18 -47.02 1.07 31.66
N THR A 19 -46.67 1.18 30.37
CA THR A 19 -45.39 0.67 29.84
C THR A 19 -44.21 1.55 30.27
N LEU A 20 -44.39 2.87 30.35
CA LEU A 20 -43.38 3.78 30.90
C LEU A 20 -43.17 3.58 32.41
N ASP A 21 -44.24 3.35 33.18
CA ASP A 21 -44.16 3.08 34.61
C ASP A 21 -43.49 1.70 34.86
N GLN A 22 -43.83 0.67 34.08
CA GLN A 22 -43.12 -0.62 34.13
C GLN A 22 -41.63 -0.49 33.80
N PHE A 23 -41.27 0.32 32.81
CA PHE A 23 -39.87 0.56 32.47
C PHE A 23 -39.15 1.35 33.57
N ARG A 24 -39.82 2.33 34.17
CA ARG A 24 -39.30 3.11 35.30
C ARG A 24 -39.08 2.23 36.54
N ASP A 25 -40.01 1.33 36.84
CA ASP A 25 -39.91 0.41 37.97
C ASP A 25 -38.85 -0.68 37.71
N MET A 26 -38.68 -1.11 36.46
CA MET A 26 -37.57 -1.98 36.06
C MET A 26 -36.22 -1.28 36.24
N ILE A 27 -36.10 -0.01 35.85
CA ILE A 27 -34.89 0.81 36.07
C ILE A 27 -34.65 1.03 37.57
N ALA A 28 -35.69 1.27 38.36
CA ALA A 28 -35.59 1.46 39.81
C ALA A 28 -35.12 0.18 40.51
N SER A 29 -35.70 -0.98 40.18
CA SER A 29 -35.25 -2.26 40.74
C SER A 29 -33.82 -2.63 40.31
N ALA A 30 -33.43 -2.32 39.06
CA ALA A 30 -32.06 -2.50 38.61
C ALA A 30 -31.09 -1.58 39.37
N ARG A 31 -31.51 -0.36 39.68
CA ARG A 31 -30.73 0.59 40.49
C ARG A 31 -30.51 0.09 41.91
N ASP A 32 -31.54 -0.46 42.54
CA ASP A 32 -31.47 -1.01 43.90
C ASP A 32 -30.56 -2.24 43.97
N VAL A 33 -30.58 -3.10 42.96
CA VAL A 33 -29.64 -4.24 42.85
C VAL A 33 -28.21 -3.76 42.64
N LEU A 34 -28.01 -2.67 41.88
CA LEU A 34 -26.70 -2.06 41.63
C LEU A 34 -26.07 -1.43 42.89
N ASP A 35 -26.88 -0.97 43.85
CA ASP A 35 -26.43 -0.29 45.07
C ASP A 35 -25.98 -1.26 46.18
N THR A 36 -26.22 -2.56 45.99
CA THR A 36 -25.68 -3.60 46.87
C THR A 36 -24.19 -3.82 46.64
N LYS A 37 -23.47 -4.31 47.65
CA LYS A 37 -22.03 -4.64 47.55
C LYS A 37 -21.75 -5.63 46.39
N ASN A 38 -22.65 -6.59 46.18
CA ASN A 38 -22.60 -7.54 45.05
C ASN A 38 -22.92 -6.88 43.71
N GLY A 39 -23.82 -5.89 43.67
CA GLY A 39 -24.08 -5.03 42.52
C GLY A 39 -22.85 -4.25 42.07
N HIS A 40 -22.07 -3.70 43.00
CA HIS A 40 -20.80 -3.04 42.68
C HIS A 40 -19.77 -3.98 42.05
N TYR A 41 -19.64 -5.22 42.54
CA TYR A 41 -18.78 -6.24 41.91
C TYR A 41 -19.28 -6.62 40.52
N LEU A 42 -20.59 -6.76 40.34
CA LEU A 42 -21.19 -7.08 39.03
C LEU A 42 -20.97 -5.95 38.03
N VAL A 43 -21.15 -4.69 38.42
CA VAL A 43 -20.86 -3.52 37.58
C VAL A 43 -19.38 -3.41 37.26
N PHE A 44 -18.51 -3.72 38.22
CA PHE A 44 -17.07 -3.76 37.99
C PHE A 44 -16.69 -4.86 36.98
N ALA A 45 -17.21 -6.07 37.16
CA ALA A 45 -17.01 -7.20 36.25
C ALA A 45 -17.59 -6.92 34.85
N ALA A 46 -18.78 -6.32 34.76
CA ALA A 46 -19.39 -5.91 33.50
C ALA A 46 -18.55 -4.85 32.78
N LYS A 47 -18.02 -3.84 33.50
CA LYS A 47 -17.10 -2.84 32.94
C LYS A 47 -15.79 -3.47 32.48
N PHE A 48 -15.28 -4.46 33.21
CA PHE A 48 -14.07 -5.19 32.83
C PHE A 48 -14.30 -6.03 31.57
N LEU A 49 -15.36 -6.82 31.50
CA LEU A 49 -15.73 -7.59 30.30
C LEU A 49 -15.96 -6.67 29.09
N LEU A 50 -16.67 -5.56 29.28
CA LEU A 50 -16.89 -4.60 28.20
C LEU A 50 -15.60 -3.88 27.80
N SER A 51 -14.62 -3.75 28.71
CA SER A 51 -13.31 -3.20 28.35
C SER A 51 -12.53 -4.12 27.41
N LEU A 52 -12.74 -5.44 27.45
CA LEU A 52 -12.15 -6.36 26.48
C LEU A 52 -12.71 -6.15 25.06
N LEU A 53 -13.95 -5.70 24.94
CA LEU A 53 -14.53 -5.33 23.65
C LEU A 53 -13.78 -4.17 22.97
N THR A 54 -13.10 -3.32 23.75
CA THR A 54 -12.25 -2.24 23.19
C THR A 54 -11.01 -2.79 22.48
N LEU A 55 -10.56 -4.00 22.78
CA LEU A 55 -9.48 -4.67 22.03
C LEU A 55 -9.93 -5.05 20.62
N LEU A 56 -11.22 -5.38 20.44
CA LEU A 56 -11.78 -5.63 19.10
C LEU A 56 -11.74 -4.35 18.26
N TYR A 57 -12.07 -3.21 18.87
CA TYR A 57 -11.93 -1.92 18.22
C TYR A 57 -10.48 -1.62 17.85
N PHE A 58 -9.54 -1.83 18.78
CA PHE A 58 -8.11 -1.63 18.52
C PHE A 58 -7.61 -2.50 17.35
N LYS A 59 -8.00 -3.78 17.31
CA LYS A 59 -7.73 -4.66 16.16
C LYS A 59 -8.31 -4.11 14.86
N GLY A 60 -9.50 -3.50 14.91
CA GLY A 60 -10.11 -2.79 13.79
C GLY A 60 -9.28 -1.60 13.32
N VAL A 61 -8.78 -0.77 14.24
CA VAL A 61 -7.89 0.36 13.91
C VAL A 61 -6.59 -0.12 13.28
N LEU A 62 -5.95 -1.17 13.83
CA LEU A 62 -4.74 -1.75 13.24
C LEU A 62 -4.99 -2.26 11.81
N ARG A 63 -6.11 -2.96 11.60
CA ARG A 63 -6.50 -3.45 10.28
C ARG A 63 -6.79 -2.30 9.31
N LEU A 64 -7.45 -1.24 9.77
CA LEU A 64 -7.75 -0.07 8.96
C LEU A 64 -6.48 0.72 8.62
N ALA A 65 -5.53 0.83 9.55
CA ALA A 65 -4.21 1.41 9.32
C ALA A 65 -3.44 0.62 8.25
N TYR A 66 -3.43 -0.71 8.34
CA TYR A 66 -2.85 -1.59 7.30
C TYR A 66 -3.50 -1.36 5.93
N TYR A 67 -4.84 -1.33 5.88
CA TYR A 67 -5.56 -1.06 4.63
C TYR A 67 -5.26 0.32 4.07
N SER A 68 -5.13 1.34 4.92
CA SER A 68 -4.82 2.69 4.50
C SER A 68 -3.44 2.81 3.86
N MET A 69 -2.46 2.03 4.33
CA MET A 69 -1.10 2.05 3.79
C MET A 69 -0.98 1.33 2.44
N PHE A 70 -1.64 0.18 2.29
CA PHE A 70 -1.40 -0.74 1.17
C PHE A 70 -2.55 -0.86 0.19
N TYR A 71 -3.68 -0.25 0.50
CA TYR A 71 -4.84 -0.23 -0.36
C TYR A 71 -5.32 1.20 -0.54
N ARG A 72 -5.86 1.46 -1.73
CA ARG A 72 -6.54 2.69 -2.09
C ARG A 72 -8.03 2.50 -1.82
N LEU A 73 -8.58 3.33 -0.95
CA LEU A 73 -10.02 3.34 -0.68
C LEU A 73 -10.75 4.05 -1.80
N ASP A 74 -11.78 3.41 -2.34
CA ASP A 74 -12.74 4.03 -3.25
C ASP A 74 -14.15 3.86 -2.69
N ILE A 75 -14.89 4.97 -2.63
CA ILE A 75 -16.25 5.04 -2.13
C ILE A 75 -17.10 5.65 -3.25
N PRO A 76 -17.93 4.85 -3.93
CA PRO A 76 -18.85 5.35 -4.94
C PRO A 76 -19.71 6.51 -4.40
N GLU A 77 -19.86 7.58 -5.19
CA GLU A 77 -20.57 8.80 -4.76
C GLU A 77 -22.02 8.50 -4.31
N ASP A 78 -22.69 7.57 -4.99
CA ASP A 78 -24.05 7.11 -4.69
C ASP A 78 -24.17 6.46 -3.30
N LYS A 79 -23.09 5.85 -2.80
CA LYS A 79 -23.05 5.10 -1.52
C LYS A 79 -22.34 5.85 -0.40
N SER A 80 -21.74 7.00 -0.69
CA SER A 80 -20.96 7.80 0.26
C SER A 80 -21.75 8.16 1.53
N GLY A 81 -23.02 8.56 1.39
CA GLY A 81 -23.88 8.88 2.53
C GLY A 81 -24.15 7.69 3.46
N ILE A 82 -24.40 6.50 2.89
CA ILE A 82 -24.63 5.27 3.67
C ILE A 82 -23.35 4.84 4.37
N TYR A 83 -22.20 4.93 3.69
CA TYR A 83 -20.91 4.62 4.27
C TYR A 83 -20.60 5.53 5.47
N CYS A 84 -20.83 6.84 5.33
CA CYS A 84 -20.70 7.82 6.42
C CYS A 84 -21.50 7.42 7.66
N PHE A 85 -22.77 7.08 7.43
CA PHE A 85 -23.70 6.70 8.49
C PHE A 85 -23.23 5.44 9.22
N LEU A 86 -22.81 4.41 8.49
CA LEU A 86 -22.32 3.17 9.07
C LEU A 86 -21.05 3.39 9.91
N VAL A 87 -20.06 4.11 9.36
CA VAL A 87 -18.82 4.44 10.09
C VAL A 87 -19.13 5.25 11.34
N SER A 88 -20.03 6.24 11.25
CA SER A 88 -20.46 7.05 12.39
C SER A 88 -21.15 6.21 13.46
N MET A 89 -22.04 5.29 13.07
CA MET A 89 -22.73 4.40 14.01
C MET A 89 -21.73 3.52 14.78
N VAL A 90 -20.75 2.96 14.08
CA VAL A 90 -19.67 2.17 14.70
C VAL A 90 -18.83 3.03 15.64
N CYS A 91 -18.46 4.25 15.23
CA CYS A 91 -17.71 5.20 16.05
C CYS A 91 -18.46 5.59 17.32
N ILE A 92 -19.76 5.86 17.22
CA ILE A 92 -20.61 6.20 18.38
C ILE A 92 -20.73 5.02 19.33
N PHE A 93 -20.99 3.81 18.81
CA PHE A 93 -21.12 2.60 19.61
C PHE A 93 -19.83 2.31 20.41
N PHE A 94 -18.69 2.24 19.72
CA PHE A 94 -17.42 1.98 20.39
C PHE A 94 -16.96 3.17 21.26
N GLY A 95 -17.24 4.40 20.84
CA GLY A 95 -16.99 5.59 21.65
C GLY A 95 -17.75 5.56 22.97
N ALA A 96 -19.04 5.22 22.95
CA ALA A 96 -19.86 5.06 24.16
C ALA A 96 -19.33 3.96 25.08
N VAL A 97 -18.95 2.80 24.51
CA VAL A 97 -18.33 1.70 25.24
C VAL A 97 -17.02 2.13 25.91
N MET A 98 -16.16 2.87 25.19
CA MET A 98 -14.90 3.38 25.73
C MET A 98 -15.11 4.42 26.82
N LEU A 99 -16.09 5.31 26.69
CA LEU A 99 -16.42 6.29 27.71
C LEU A 99 -17.00 5.63 28.97
N PHE A 100 -17.83 4.59 28.82
CA PHE A 100 -18.36 3.83 29.95
C PHE A 100 -17.27 3.06 30.70
N THR A 101 -16.31 2.49 29.96
CA THR A 101 -15.19 1.70 30.50
C THR A 101 -13.94 2.53 30.78
N ARG A 102 -13.99 3.87 30.68
CA ARG A 102 -12.84 4.80 30.76
C ARG A 102 -11.94 4.66 31.98
N LYS A 103 -12.45 4.10 33.08
CA LYS A 103 -11.71 3.87 34.33
C LYS A 103 -10.90 2.57 34.31
N GLN A 104 -11.21 1.64 33.42
CA GLN A 104 -10.51 0.37 33.28
C GLN A 104 -9.15 0.58 32.62
N ILE A 105 -8.14 -0.17 33.07
CA ILE A 105 -6.76 -0.05 32.59
C ILE A 105 -6.67 -0.42 31.10
N VAL A 106 -7.37 -1.49 30.68
CA VAL A 106 -7.40 -1.98 29.29
C VAL A 106 -7.83 -0.87 28.33
N THR A 107 -8.98 -0.24 28.58
CA THR A 107 -9.52 0.84 27.75
C THR A 107 -8.56 2.04 27.69
N ARG A 108 -7.92 2.40 28.81
CA ARG A 108 -6.95 3.51 28.84
C ARG A 108 -5.75 3.22 27.96
N ILE A 109 -5.19 2.02 28.05
CA ILE A 109 -4.06 1.58 27.24
C ILE A 109 -4.44 1.56 25.76
N VAL A 110 -5.62 1.00 25.43
CA VAL A 110 -6.12 0.96 24.05
C VAL A 110 -6.24 2.35 23.44
N ILE A 111 -6.85 3.30 24.15
CA ILE A 111 -6.99 4.68 23.64
C ILE A 111 -5.62 5.31 23.39
N MET A 112 -4.68 5.18 24.34
CA MET A 112 -3.34 5.76 24.21
C MET A 112 -2.51 5.13 23.09
N ILE A 113 -2.54 3.80 22.96
CA ILE A 113 -1.77 3.07 21.93
C ILE A 113 -2.41 3.21 20.56
N SER A 114 -3.74 3.40 20.46
CA SER A 114 -4.43 3.56 19.17
C SER A 114 -4.05 4.85 18.43
N MET A 115 -3.67 5.91 19.16
CA MET A 115 -3.30 7.21 18.60
C MET A 115 -2.29 7.17 17.44
N PRO A 116 -1.08 6.59 17.58
CA PRO A 116 -0.12 6.53 16.47
C PRO A 116 -0.65 5.83 15.22
N PHE A 117 -1.58 4.86 15.37
CA PHE A 117 -2.13 4.12 14.24
C PHE A 117 -3.19 4.88 13.45
N TYR A 118 -3.73 5.98 13.97
CA TYR A 118 -4.58 6.87 13.18
C TYR A 118 -3.79 7.74 12.21
N LEU A 119 -2.49 7.95 12.43
CA LEU A 119 -1.65 8.71 11.52
C LEU A 119 -1.71 8.18 10.08
N PRO A 120 -1.40 6.90 9.79
CA PRO A 120 -1.50 6.39 8.42
C PRO A 120 -2.94 6.47 7.88
N ILE A 121 -3.96 6.31 8.73
CA ILE A 121 -5.36 6.42 8.29
C ILE A 121 -5.65 7.85 7.80
N ILE A 122 -5.22 8.87 8.56
CA ILE A 122 -5.39 10.28 8.23
C ILE A 122 -4.59 10.65 6.99
N LEU A 123 -3.31 10.24 6.92
CA LEU A 123 -2.41 10.63 5.83
C LEU A 123 -2.81 10.00 4.50
N PHE A 124 -3.17 8.72 4.48
CA PHE A 124 -3.47 8.03 3.22
C PHE A 124 -4.94 8.14 2.78
N ASN A 125 -5.87 8.54 3.65
CA ASN A 125 -7.28 8.71 3.27
C ASN A 125 -7.78 10.15 3.40
N TYR A 126 -6.90 11.16 3.33
CA TYR A 126 -7.25 12.57 3.53
C TYR A 126 -8.37 13.08 2.58
N ARG A 127 -8.49 12.49 1.38
CA ARG A 127 -9.56 12.83 0.40
C ARG A 127 -10.94 12.35 0.86
N HIS A 128 -11.03 11.23 1.57
CA HIS A 128 -12.30 10.65 2.02
C HIS A 128 -12.68 11.18 3.40
N LEU A 129 -13.05 12.47 3.46
CA LEU A 129 -13.49 13.14 4.70
C LEU A 129 -14.65 12.41 5.40
N VAL A 130 -15.46 11.69 4.63
CA VAL A 130 -16.55 10.85 5.12
C VAL A 130 -16.08 9.77 6.10
N LEU A 131 -14.88 9.21 5.91
CA LEU A 131 -14.25 8.28 6.84
C LEU A 131 -13.58 9.04 7.99
N LEU A 132 -12.91 10.14 7.67
CA LEU A 132 -12.01 10.84 8.57
C LEU A 132 -12.74 11.59 9.68
N ILE A 133 -13.84 12.28 9.36
CA ILE A 133 -14.56 13.14 10.32
C ILE A 133 -15.12 12.33 11.50
N PRO A 134 -15.89 11.23 11.29
CA PRO A 134 -16.41 10.46 12.41
C PRO A 134 -15.30 9.83 13.26
N LEU A 135 -14.23 9.38 12.61
CA LEU A 135 -13.08 8.78 13.28
C LEU A 135 -12.33 9.81 14.13
N GLY A 136 -12.01 10.98 13.56
CA GLY A 136 -11.35 12.10 14.22
C GLY A 136 -12.13 12.59 15.44
N LEU A 137 -13.45 12.76 15.30
CA LEU A 137 -14.32 13.14 16.41
C LEU A 137 -14.28 12.10 17.54
N MET A 138 -14.38 10.82 17.19
CA MET A 138 -14.36 9.73 18.16
C MET A 138 -13.02 9.69 18.92
N ILE A 139 -11.90 9.83 18.21
CA ILE A 139 -10.56 9.89 18.80
C ILE A 139 -10.48 11.05 19.80
N ALA A 140 -10.88 12.25 19.39
CA ALA A 140 -10.82 13.43 20.24
C ALA A 140 -11.67 13.25 21.51
N ILE A 141 -12.93 12.81 21.36
CA ILE A 141 -13.85 12.61 22.49
C ILE A 141 -13.34 11.52 23.44
N THR A 142 -12.89 10.38 22.92
CA THR A 142 -12.43 9.26 23.76
C THR A 142 -11.10 9.56 24.42
N TYR A 143 -10.19 10.28 23.75
CA TYR A 143 -8.92 10.70 24.33
C TYR A 143 -9.11 11.69 25.48
N LEU A 144 -9.87 12.76 25.25
CA LEU A 144 -10.17 13.76 26.28
C LEU A 144 -10.98 13.14 27.44
N GLY A 145 -11.98 12.32 27.09
CA GLY A 145 -12.83 11.60 28.04
C GLY A 145 -12.16 10.40 28.72
N SER A 146 -10.92 10.06 28.37
CA SER A 146 -10.21 8.91 28.94
C SER A 146 -9.99 9.11 30.45
N GLY A 147 -10.06 8.04 31.24
CA GLY A 147 -9.92 8.12 32.69
C GLY A 147 -8.47 8.24 33.18
N THR A 148 -7.52 8.51 32.29
CA THR A 148 -6.09 8.72 32.60
C THR A 148 -5.92 10.02 33.41
N LYS A 149 -4.82 10.15 34.17
CA LYS A 149 -4.49 11.42 34.84
C LYS A 149 -4.14 12.49 33.81
N GLU A 150 -4.36 13.77 34.13
CA GLU A 150 -4.14 14.88 33.19
C GLU A 150 -2.68 14.97 32.72
N GLY A 151 -1.70 14.82 33.61
CA GLY A 151 -0.27 14.89 33.26
C GLY A 151 0.13 14.00 32.08
N PRO A 152 -0.05 12.67 32.15
CA PRO A 152 0.24 11.77 31.04
C PRO A 152 -0.54 12.11 29.75
N LYS A 153 -1.83 12.49 29.84
CA LYS A 153 -2.60 12.87 28.63
C LYS A 153 -2.02 14.10 27.94
N THR A 154 -1.57 15.10 28.69
CA THR A 154 -0.96 16.29 28.10
C THR A 154 0.36 15.94 27.42
N ILE A 155 1.21 15.12 28.07
CA ILE A 155 2.50 14.70 27.52
C ILE A 155 2.31 13.87 26.24
N PHE A 156 1.51 12.79 26.31
CA PHE A 156 1.25 11.95 25.14
C PHE A 156 0.54 12.73 24.03
N GLY A 157 -0.37 13.64 24.38
CA GLY A 157 -1.09 14.47 23.42
C GLY A 157 -0.12 15.37 22.64
N ALA A 158 0.81 16.02 23.32
CA ALA A 158 1.85 16.83 22.70
C ALA A 158 2.76 15.98 21.78
N VAL A 159 3.19 14.80 22.24
CA VAL A 159 4.01 13.87 21.45
C VAL A 159 3.27 13.41 20.20
N PHE A 160 2.00 13.02 20.30
CA PHE A 160 1.22 12.57 19.15
C PHE A 160 0.96 13.69 18.15
N ILE A 161 0.64 14.90 18.61
CA ILE A 161 0.49 16.07 17.72
C ILE A 161 1.81 16.35 16.98
N MET A 162 2.96 16.28 17.67
CA MET A 162 4.26 16.46 17.02
C MET A 162 4.55 15.38 15.96
N ILE A 163 4.27 14.10 16.28
CA ILE A 163 4.40 12.99 15.33
C ILE A 163 3.47 13.18 14.13
N TYR A 164 2.26 13.71 14.35
CA TYR A 164 1.29 13.94 13.27
C TYR A 164 1.73 15.06 12.34
N ILE A 165 2.21 16.17 12.90
CA ILE A 165 2.74 17.29 12.12
C ILE A 165 3.97 16.85 11.33
N LEU A 166 4.92 16.16 11.98
CA LEU A 166 6.12 15.66 11.31
C LEU A 166 5.78 14.63 10.23
N GLY A 167 4.88 13.69 10.53
CA GLY A 167 4.42 12.68 9.58
C GLY A 167 3.72 13.30 8.37
N ALA A 168 2.84 14.28 8.59
CA ALA A 168 2.20 15.03 7.52
C ALA A 168 3.22 15.83 6.69
N PHE A 169 4.19 16.48 7.33
CA PHE A 169 5.24 17.21 6.62
C PHE A 169 6.08 16.30 5.73
N VAL A 170 6.55 15.17 6.25
CA VAL A 170 7.32 14.18 5.48
C VAL A 170 6.46 13.63 4.35
N PHE A 171 5.21 13.24 4.63
CA PHE A 171 4.30 12.71 3.62
C PHE A 171 4.07 13.73 2.49
N LEU A 172 3.74 14.97 2.82
CA LEU A 172 3.51 16.02 1.82
C LEU A 172 4.78 16.33 1.03
N THR A 173 5.94 16.38 1.69
CA THR A 173 7.23 16.64 1.00
C THR A 173 7.56 15.52 0.03
N VAL A 174 7.40 14.26 0.45
CA VAL A 174 7.62 13.11 -0.43
C VAL A 174 6.63 13.10 -1.58
N GLN A 175 5.33 13.36 -1.33
CA GLN A 175 4.32 13.46 -2.38
C GLN A 175 4.63 14.61 -3.36
N SER A 176 5.08 15.77 -2.87
CA SER A 176 5.45 16.90 -3.75
C SER A 176 6.74 16.65 -4.55
N ILE A 177 7.72 15.92 -4.01
CA ILE A 177 8.96 15.58 -4.73
C ILE A 177 8.71 14.48 -5.76
N LEU A 178 7.84 13.51 -5.44
CA LEU A 178 7.57 12.36 -6.29
C LEU A 178 6.43 12.57 -7.28
N GLN A 179 5.67 13.66 -7.16
CA GLN A 179 4.71 14.04 -8.18
C GLN A 179 5.44 14.27 -9.50
N PRO A 180 5.13 13.50 -10.56
CA PRO A 180 5.70 13.74 -11.87
C PRO A 180 5.35 15.17 -12.28
N ALA A 181 6.32 15.92 -12.81
CA ALA A 181 6.07 17.23 -13.42
C ALA A 181 5.35 17.12 -14.80
N ALA A 182 4.74 15.97 -15.08
CA ALA A 182 4.20 15.58 -16.36
C ALA A 182 2.68 15.41 -16.25
N GLU A 183 1.95 15.90 -17.24
CA GLU A 183 0.52 15.64 -17.35
C GLU A 183 0.33 14.17 -17.77
N GLU A 184 -0.22 13.37 -16.87
CA GLU A 184 -0.60 11.99 -17.13
C GLU A 184 -2.10 11.91 -17.43
N ALA A 185 -2.46 11.32 -18.58
CA ALA A 185 -3.83 10.91 -18.88
C ALA A 185 -3.90 9.40 -19.08
N VAL A 186 -4.85 8.77 -18.41
CA VAL A 186 -5.17 7.37 -18.65
C VAL A 186 -6.10 7.31 -19.86
N VAL A 187 -5.57 6.83 -20.99
CA VAL A 187 -6.30 6.77 -22.28
C VAL A 187 -7.31 5.63 -22.28
N ALA A 188 -6.91 4.49 -21.74
CA ALA A 188 -7.75 3.30 -21.69
C ALA A 188 -7.45 2.53 -20.41
N ARG A 189 -8.50 1.99 -19.79
CA ARG A 189 -8.40 1.06 -18.68
C ARG A 189 -9.43 -0.02 -18.91
N ASP A 190 -8.99 -1.27 -18.89
CA ASP A 190 -9.88 -2.41 -19.05
C ASP A 190 -9.35 -3.63 -18.30
N VAL A 191 -10.22 -4.63 -18.17
CA VAL A 191 -9.92 -5.90 -17.49
C VAL A 191 -9.66 -6.97 -18.55
N THR A 192 -8.74 -7.86 -18.23
CA THR A 192 -8.46 -9.05 -19.05
C THR A 192 -9.70 -9.93 -19.24
N PRO A 193 -9.82 -10.66 -20.37
CA PRO A 193 -10.95 -11.57 -20.61
C PRO A 193 -11.20 -12.58 -19.48
N GLY A 194 -10.14 -13.08 -18.85
CA GLY A 194 -10.17 -14.00 -17.71
C GLY A 194 -10.36 -13.32 -16.35
N GLY A 195 -10.41 -11.98 -16.31
CA GLY A 195 -10.68 -11.20 -15.10
C GLY A 195 -9.54 -11.16 -14.09
N GLN A 196 -8.38 -11.75 -14.39
CA GLN A 196 -7.27 -11.92 -13.44
C GLN A 196 -6.42 -10.66 -13.30
N TYR A 197 -6.23 -9.95 -14.41
CA TYR A 197 -5.44 -8.72 -14.46
C TYR A 197 -6.28 -7.55 -15.00
N ARG A 198 -5.91 -6.35 -14.60
CA ARG A 198 -6.34 -5.09 -15.21
C ARG A 198 -5.13 -4.43 -15.85
N PHE A 199 -5.36 -3.69 -16.93
CA PHE A 199 -4.31 -2.91 -17.57
C PHE A 199 -4.75 -1.47 -17.75
N SER A 200 -3.79 -0.56 -17.69
CA SER A 200 -3.99 0.85 -17.98
C SER A 200 -3.01 1.29 -19.06
N VAL A 201 -3.51 1.97 -20.09
CA VAL A 201 -2.71 2.67 -21.09
C VAL A 201 -2.62 4.11 -20.66
N VAL A 202 -1.41 4.58 -20.37
CA VAL A 202 -1.17 5.92 -19.85
C VAL A 202 -0.34 6.70 -20.86
N GLN A 203 -0.78 7.91 -21.17
CA GLN A 203 -0.01 8.89 -21.91
C GLN A 203 0.53 9.93 -20.95
N MET A 204 1.80 10.27 -21.11
CA MET A 204 2.48 11.26 -20.30
C MET A 204 3.15 12.28 -21.23
N ILE A 205 2.90 13.57 -21.01
CA ILE A 205 3.67 14.63 -21.69
C ILE A 205 4.86 15.01 -20.79
N ASP A 206 6.07 14.65 -21.23
CA ASP A 206 7.34 15.09 -20.63
C ASP A 206 8.00 16.19 -21.49
N GLN A 207 9.13 16.74 -21.03
CA GLN A 207 9.87 17.77 -21.76
C GLN A 207 10.50 17.28 -23.08
N ALA A 208 10.40 15.98 -23.39
CA ALA A 208 11.05 15.29 -24.50
C ALA A 208 10.02 14.58 -25.41
N ASP A 209 8.97 15.31 -25.79
CA ASP A 209 7.91 14.91 -26.72
C ASP A 209 6.95 13.80 -26.21
N GLY A 210 7.00 13.47 -24.90
CA GLY A 210 6.05 12.59 -24.23
C GLY A 210 6.27 11.09 -24.50
N ASN A 211 5.58 10.26 -23.71
CA ASN A 211 5.61 8.81 -23.84
C ASN A 211 4.21 8.20 -23.70
N THR A 212 4.03 7.00 -24.24
CA THR A 212 2.87 6.17 -23.96
C THR A 212 3.36 4.85 -23.38
N TYR A 213 2.86 4.51 -22.20
CA TYR A 213 3.22 3.26 -21.53
C TYR A 213 1.99 2.44 -21.17
N VAL A 214 2.17 1.13 -21.06
CA VAL A 214 1.14 0.20 -20.64
C VAL A 214 1.56 -0.40 -19.31
N SER A 215 0.70 -0.26 -18.30
CA SER A 215 0.88 -0.89 -17.00
C SER A 215 -0.12 -2.02 -16.79
N VAL A 216 0.31 -3.08 -16.10
CA VAL A 216 -0.51 -4.24 -15.74
C VAL A 216 -0.50 -4.42 -14.23
N GLU A 217 -1.67 -4.72 -13.66
CA GLU A 217 -1.91 -4.94 -12.24
C GLU A 217 -2.82 -6.15 -12.02
N PRO A 218 -2.71 -6.86 -10.87
CA PRO A 218 -3.63 -7.91 -10.50
C PRO A 218 -5.01 -7.32 -10.17
N ASN A 219 -6.06 -7.94 -10.68
CA ASN A 219 -7.45 -7.57 -10.37
C ASN A 219 -8.03 -8.40 -9.22
N THR A 220 -7.35 -9.48 -8.82
CA THR A 220 -7.78 -10.40 -7.75
C THR A 220 -7.33 -10.00 -6.35
N ALA A 221 -6.39 -9.05 -6.24
CA ALA A 221 -5.83 -8.62 -4.96
C ALA A 221 -6.72 -7.60 -4.22
N ASP A 222 -7.76 -7.09 -4.88
CA ASP A 222 -8.64 -6.06 -4.34
C ASP A 222 -9.64 -6.63 -3.30
N ILE A 223 -10.02 -5.79 -2.33
CA ILE A 223 -11.00 -6.15 -1.31
C ILE A 223 -12.28 -5.35 -1.54
N THR A 224 -13.31 -6.03 -2.04
CA THR A 224 -14.60 -5.42 -2.34
C THR A 224 -15.60 -5.65 -1.21
N TYR A 225 -16.11 -4.57 -0.62
CA TYR A 225 -17.26 -4.57 0.28
C TYR A 225 -18.48 -3.94 -0.41
N LYS A 226 -19.66 -4.11 0.19
CA LYS A 226 -20.93 -3.61 -0.37
C LYS A 226 -20.94 -2.09 -0.63
N HIS A 227 -20.19 -1.33 0.17
CA HIS A 227 -20.21 0.15 0.19
C HIS A 227 -18.82 0.78 0.03
N SER A 228 -17.76 -0.02 -0.15
CA SER A 228 -16.41 0.47 -0.38
C SER A 228 -15.58 -0.59 -1.07
N THR A 229 -14.67 -0.15 -1.93
CA THR A 229 -13.69 -1.02 -2.59
C THR A 229 -12.30 -0.59 -2.17
N TRP A 230 -11.44 -1.54 -1.86
CA TRP A 230 -10.05 -1.30 -1.51
C TRP A 230 -9.17 -1.89 -2.60
N TYR A 231 -8.62 -1.03 -3.45
CA TYR A 231 -7.74 -1.45 -4.54
C TYR A 231 -6.31 -1.65 -4.02
N ALA A 232 -5.69 -2.78 -4.32
CA ALA A 232 -4.35 -3.08 -3.83
C ALA A 232 -3.29 -2.21 -4.52
N LYS A 233 -2.37 -1.60 -3.75
CA LYS A 233 -1.29 -0.74 -4.25
C LYS A 233 0.03 -1.47 -4.41
N GLY A 234 0.94 -0.92 -5.21
CA GLY A 234 2.32 -1.40 -5.34
C GLY A 234 2.49 -2.64 -6.18
N TYR A 235 1.48 -2.97 -6.98
CA TYR A 235 1.51 -4.06 -7.95
C TYR A 235 1.61 -3.57 -9.39
N SER A 236 1.59 -2.25 -9.63
CA SER A 236 1.70 -1.71 -10.98
C SER A 236 3.06 -2.03 -11.58
N ARG A 237 3.04 -2.70 -12.75
CA ARG A 237 4.24 -3.01 -13.52
C ARG A 237 4.10 -2.44 -14.92
N GLU A 238 5.03 -1.58 -15.30
CA GLU A 238 5.18 -1.10 -16.66
C GLU A 238 5.71 -2.25 -17.54
N VAL A 239 4.92 -2.65 -18.54
CA VAL A 239 5.24 -3.78 -19.43
C VAL A 239 5.64 -3.34 -20.83
N TYR A 240 5.28 -2.11 -21.21
CA TYR A 240 5.60 -1.53 -22.51
C TYR A 240 5.72 -0.03 -22.41
N GLN A 241 6.68 0.53 -23.15
CA GLN A 241 6.89 1.96 -23.29
C GLN A 241 7.21 2.29 -24.75
N GLU A 242 6.57 3.31 -25.27
CA GLU A 242 6.85 3.87 -26.59
C GLU A 242 7.07 5.38 -26.51
N ARG A 243 8.07 5.84 -27.26
CA ARG A 243 8.45 7.25 -27.41
C ARG A 243 8.62 7.56 -28.90
N PRO A 244 8.08 8.69 -29.43
CA PRO A 244 7.26 9.72 -28.77
C PRO A 244 5.80 9.24 -28.55
N LEU A 245 4.88 10.14 -28.18
CA LEU A 245 3.44 9.86 -28.07
C LEU A 245 2.90 9.15 -29.32
N GLY A 246 2.27 7.99 -29.11
CA GLY A 246 1.75 7.15 -30.17
C GLY A 246 0.41 6.53 -29.80
N LYS A 247 -0.41 6.24 -30.81
CA LYS A 247 -1.62 5.44 -30.61
C LYS A 247 -1.23 3.97 -30.51
N ILE A 248 -1.54 3.36 -29.38
CA ILE A 248 -1.25 1.95 -29.13
C ILE A 248 -2.45 1.09 -29.54
N GLU A 249 -2.20 0.07 -30.36
CA GLU A 249 -3.13 -1.04 -30.56
C GLU A 249 -2.74 -2.19 -29.63
N TYR A 250 -3.65 -2.59 -28.76
CA TYR A 250 -3.45 -3.71 -27.84
C TYR A 250 -4.45 -4.82 -28.12
N LYS A 251 -4.02 -6.07 -27.97
CA LYS A 251 -4.84 -7.26 -28.14
C LYS A 251 -4.48 -8.32 -27.11
N TRP A 252 -5.49 -8.84 -26.46
CA TRP A 252 -5.37 -10.01 -25.58
C TRP A 252 -5.60 -11.28 -26.37
N GLU A 253 -4.70 -12.25 -26.21
CA GLU A 253 -4.81 -13.57 -26.82
C GLU A 253 -4.65 -14.65 -25.74
N THR A 254 -5.51 -15.66 -25.81
CA THR A 254 -5.37 -16.86 -24.97
C THR A 254 -4.46 -17.85 -25.69
N GLN A 255 -3.40 -18.28 -25.01
CA GLN A 255 -2.47 -19.28 -25.51
C GLN A 255 -2.31 -20.42 -24.52
N THR A 256 -2.05 -21.63 -25.02
CA THR A 256 -1.84 -22.77 -24.13
C THR A 256 -0.44 -22.72 -23.52
N ARG A 257 -0.30 -23.34 -22.34
CA ARG A 257 0.98 -23.46 -21.64
C ARG A 257 2.08 -24.10 -22.50
N ALA A 258 1.73 -25.12 -23.27
CA ALA A 258 2.66 -25.83 -24.15
C ALA A 258 3.16 -24.93 -25.30
N ASP A 259 2.25 -24.15 -25.89
CA ASP A 259 2.60 -23.24 -26.99
C ASP A 259 3.54 -22.13 -26.51
N ILE A 260 3.23 -21.52 -25.35
CA ILE A 260 4.09 -20.49 -24.74
C ILE A 260 5.47 -21.05 -24.40
N THR A 261 5.53 -22.23 -23.78
CA THR A 261 6.80 -22.87 -23.41
C THR A 261 7.66 -23.12 -24.65
N LYS A 262 7.04 -23.62 -25.73
CA LYS A 262 7.72 -23.84 -27.01
C LYS A 262 8.22 -22.53 -27.63
N GLU A 263 7.41 -21.48 -27.62
CA GLU A 263 7.79 -20.16 -28.12
C GLU A 263 8.97 -19.58 -27.34
N LEU A 264 8.92 -19.63 -26.00
CA LEU A 264 9.99 -19.13 -25.12
C LEU A 264 11.31 -19.86 -25.36
N ILE A 265 11.29 -21.20 -25.42
CA ILE A 265 12.50 -22.00 -25.67
C ILE A 265 13.06 -21.76 -27.08
N THR A 266 12.19 -21.56 -28.08
CA THR A 266 12.61 -21.28 -29.46
C THR A 266 13.32 -19.93 -29.56
N ASN A 267 12.80 -18.92 -28.86
CA ASN A 267 13.39 -17.57 -28.86
C ASN A 267 14.65 -17.49 -27.99
N ASN A 268 14.67 -18.18 -26.84
CA ASN A 268 15.83 -18.27 -25.96
C ASN A 268 15.90 -19.66 -25.27
N PRO A 269 16.81 -20.54 -25.70
CA PRO A 269 16.89 -21.90 -25.17
C PRO A 269 17.49 -21.98 -23.76
N ASN A 270 18.12 -20.90 -23.28
CA ASN A 270 18.79 -20.86 -21.97
C ASN A 270 17.99 -20.07 -20.92
N ILE A 271 16.68 -19.89 -21.10
CA ILE A 271 15.82 -19.25 -20.09
C ILE A 271 15.89 -20.04 -18.78
N THR A 272 16.22 -19.33 -17.70
CA THR A 272 16.28 -19.83 -16.33
C THR A 272 15.31 -19.04 -15.47
N PHE A 273 14.68 -19.73 -14.52
CA PHE A 273 13.81 -19.13 -13.51
C PHE A 273 14.35 -19.44 -12.13
N THR A 274 14.48 -18.41 -11.30
CA THR A 274 14.89 -18.55 -9.91
C THR A 274 13.69 -18.98 -9.06
N LEU A 275 13.72 -20.22 -8.59
CA LEU A 275 12.71 -20.77 -7.70
C LEU A 275 13.01 -20.35 -6.27
N ASN A 276 11.98 -19.96 -5.52
CA ASN A 276 12.09 -19.74 -4.08
C ASN A 276 11.94 -21.05 -3.28
N ALA A 277 12.24 -20.97 -1.98
CA ALA A 277 12.11 -22.08 -1.04
C ALA A 277 10.76 -22.83 -1.12
N LYS A 278 9.63 -22.12 -1.27
CA LYS A 278 8.30 -22.76 -1.36
C LYS A 278 8.14 -23.54 -2.67
N GLN A 279 8.61 -22.98 -3.78
CA GLN A 279 8.57 -23.62 -5.10
C GLN A 279 9.52 -24.83 -5.15
N MET A 280 10.71 -24.72 -4.57
CA MET A 280 11.66 -25.83 -4.46
C MET A 280 11.04 -27.01 -3.71
N LYS A 281 10.41 -26.75 -2.56
CA LYS A 281 9.73 -27.77 -1.77
C LYS A 281 8.54 -28.39 -2.50
N LEU A 282 7.81 -27.59 -3.27
CA LEU A 282 6.68 -28.09 -4.06
C LEU A 282 7.12 -29.04 -5.17
N LEU A 283 8.27 -28.79 -5.78
CA LEU A 283 8.85 -29.61 -6.84
C LEU A 283 9.75 -30.75 -6.32
N GLY A 284 9.92 -30.88 -5.00
CA GLY A 284 10.83 -31.87 -4.40
C GLY A 284 12.31 -31.60 -4.65
N LEU A 285 12.68 -30.37 -4.99
CA LEU A 285 14.06 -29.92 -5.24
C LEU A 285 14.79 -29.52 -3.94
N ASP A 286 14.12 -29.60 -2.80
CA ASP A 286 14.70 -29.41 -1.47
C ASP A 286 15.57 -30.59 -1.03
N VAL A 287 15.25 -31.80 -1.50
CA VAL A 287 15.95 -33.03 -1.11
C VAL A 287 17.36 -33.05 -1.70
N GLY A 288 18.36 -32.94 -0.83
CA GLY A 288 19.77 -32.91 -1.22
C GLY A 288 20.30 -31.51 -1.57
N TYR A 289 19.47 -30.48 -1.46
CA TYR A 289 19.93 -29.10 -1.59
C TYR A 289 20.79 -28.72 -0.38
N ALA A 290 22.03 -28.31 -0.67
CA ALA A 290 22.96 -27.79 0.31
C ALA A 290 23.75 -26.64 -0.31
N GLU A 291 23.97 -25.59 0.47
CA GLU A 291 24.81 -24.46 0.11
C GLU A 291 25.83 -24.26 1.23
N GLU A 292 27.05 -23.92 0.83
CA GLU A 292 28.12 -23.58 1.74
C GLU A 292 28.07 -22.07 1.99
N LYS A 293 27.93 -21.67 3.26
CA LYS A 293 27.94 -20.27 3.69
C LYS A 293 29.05 -20.05 4.69
N THR A 294 29.75 -18.94 4.57
CA THR A 294 30.75 -18.54 5.56
C THR A 294 30.07 -17.94 6.79
N ILE A 295 30.70 -18.07 7.96
CA ILE A 295 30.19 -17.47 9.21
C ILE A 295 30.08 -15.94 9.08
N GLY A 296 30.97 -15.30 8.31
CA GLY A 296 30.93 -13.86 8.02
C GLY A 296 29.68 -13.41 7.26
N GLU A 297 29.13 -14.24 6.37
CA GLU A 297 27.94 -13.92 5.57
C GLU A 297 26.63 -13.99 6.36
N LEU A 298 26.61 -14.73 7.47
CA LEU A 298 25.41 -14.94 8.28
C LEU A 298 25.24 -13.81 9.32
N SER A 299 24.00 -13.34 9.50
CA SER A 299 23.67 -12.39 10.57
C SER A 299 23.89 -13.00 11.96
N ARG A 300 24.10 -12.16 12.99
CA ARG A 300 24.30 -12.65 14.37
C ARG A 300 23.18 -13.58 14.84
N SER A 301 21.93 -13.22 14.55
CA SER A 301 20.76 -14.05 14.89
C SER A 301 20.83 -15.43 14.21
N GLN A 302 21.18 -15.48 12.93
CA GLN A 302 21.32 -16.72 12.17
C GLN A 302 22.47 -17.58 12.73
N ARG A 303 23.63 -16.99 13.01
CA ARG A 303 24.77 -17.71 13.61
C ARG A 303 24.43 -18.31 14.97
N HIS A 304 23.78 -17.53 15.84
CA HIS A 304 23.41 -17.98 17.18
C HIS A 304 22.42 -19.14 17.16
N LYS A 305 21.47 -19.15 16.20
CA LYS A 305 20.57 -20.28 15.99
C LYS A 305 21.32 -21.56 15.57
N LEU A 306 22.43 -21.44 14.83
CA LEU A 306 23.30 -22.56 14.49
C LEU A 306 24.26 -22.96 15.62
N GLY A 307 24.29 -22.21 16.73
CA GLY A 307 25.22 -22.42 17.84
C GLY A 307 26.62 -21.84 17.60
N TYR A 308 26.80 -20.96 16.60
CA TYR A 308 28.08 -20.34 16.27
C TYR A 308 28.09 -18.84 16.60
N GLY A 309 29.28 -18.30 16.88
CA GLY A 309 29.58 -16.87 17.00
C GLY A 309 30.79 -16.52 16.15
N SER A 310 30.93 -15.25 15.76
CA SER A 310 32.09 -14.79 14.99
C SER A 310 33.18 -14.21 15.91
N THR A 311 34.45 -14.51 15.65
CA THR A 311 35.59 -13.90 16.36
C THR A 311 35.70 -12.40 16.12
N ASP A 312 35.24 -11.93 14.96
CA ASP A 312 35.32 -10.52 14.56
C ASP A 312 34.20 -9.67 15.19
N ASP A 313 33.16 -10.31 15.70
CA ASP A 313 32.06 -9.62 16.36
C ASP A 313 32.42 -9.33 17.84
N PRO A 314 32.52 -8.04 18.24
CA PRO A 314 32.94 -7.65 19.59
C PRO A 314 31.96 -8.10 20.68
N ILE A 315 30.72 -8.44 20.33
CA ILE A 315 29.72 -8.95 21.27
C ILE A 315 29.85 -10.46 21.41
N ASP A 316 29.99 -11.20 20.29
CA ASP A 316 30.15 -12.65 20.33
C ASP A 316 31.45 -13.02 21.06
N SER A 317 32.57 -12.35 20.76
CA SER A 317 33.87 -12.58 21.42
C SER A 317 33.85 -12.37 22.95
N ARG A 318 33.04 -11.42 23.45
CA ARG A 318 32.93 -11.13 24.90
C ARG A 318 31.89 -12.00 25.61
N PHE A 319 30.85 -12.42 24.92
CA PHE A 319 29.68 -13.08 25.53
C PHE A 319 29.40 -14.49 25.00
N ALA A 320 30.30 -15.10 24.23
CA ALA A 320 30.14 -16.45 23.68
C ALA A 320 29.73 -17.50 24.73
N LYS A 321 30.37 -17.46 25.92
CA LYS A 321 30.07 -18.36 27.03
C LYS A 321 28.67 -18.15 27.62
N PHE A 322 28.17 -16.91 27.59
CA PHE A 322 26.82 -16.57 28.04
C PHE A 322 25.77 -17.03 27.02
N PHE A 323 26.05 -16.88 25.72
CA PHE A 323 25.15 -17.30 24.64
C PHE A 323 25.26 -18.80 24.30
N ARG A 324 26.20 -19.54 24.89
CA ARG A 324 26.48 -20.96 24.60
C ARG A 324 26.80 -21.21 23.12
N VAL A 325 27.52 -20.28 22.50
CA VAL A 325 27.93 -20.37 21.09
C VAL A 325 29.42 -20.67 20.97
N SER A 326 29.79 -21.40 19.92
CA SER A 326 31.19 -21.68 19.58
C SER A 326 31.74 -20.58 18.67
N LEU A 327 32.85 -19.95 19.08
CA LEU A 327 33.50 -18.91 18.27
C LEU A 327 34.23 -19.56 17.09
N MET A 328 33.91 -19.09 15.89
CA MET A 328 34.52 -19.50 14.63
C MET A 328 35.11 -18.28 13.92
N GLU A 329 36.14 -18.52 13.11
CA GLU A 329 36.68 -17.51 12.21
C GLU A 329 35.62 -17.13 11.15
N PRO A 330 35.63 -15.90 10.63
CA PRO A 330 34.65 -15.45 9.63
C PRO A 330 34.64 -16.31 8.37
N ASP A 331 35.81 -16.81 7.97
CA ASP A 331 36.02 -17.63 6.78
C ASP A 331 35.65 -19.11 7.00
N PHE A 332 35.26 -19.48 8.22
CA PHE A 332 34.80 -20.84 8.49
C PHE A 332 33.52 -21.12 7.70
N ALA A 333 33.57 -22.12 6.84
CA ALA A 333 32.48 -22.49 5.97
C ALA A 333 31.58 -23.55 6.63
N VAL A 334 30.27 -23.33 6.58
CA VAL A 334 29.26 -24.25 7.09
C VAL A 334 28.36 -24.68 5.94
N THR A 335 28.28 -25.98 5.71
CA THR A 335 27.29 -26.55 4.80
C THR A 335 25.92 -26.57 5.49
N LEU A 336 24.99 -25.80 4.95
CA LEU A 336 23.60 -25.76 5.41
C LEU A 336 22.76 -26.60 4.45
N ASN A 337 21.85 -27.41 4.99
CA ASN A 337 20.82 -28.05 4.18
C ASN A 337 19.59 -27.14 4.10
N PHE A 338 18.69 -27.43 3.17
CA PHE A 338 17.46 -26.67 2.96
C PHE A 338 16.68 -26.37 4.25
N ASP A 339 16.41 -27.39 5.07
CA ASP A 339 15.63 -27.22 6.31
C ASP A 339 16.29 -26.27 7.31
N LYS A 340 17.62 -26.39 7.51
CA LYS A 340 18.36 -25.49 8.41
C LYS A 340 18.37 -24.06 7.88
N MET A 341 18.48 -23.86 6.57
CA MET A 341 18.41 -22.52 5.97
C MET A 341 17.08 -21.85 6.28
N VAL A 342 15.97 -22.55 6.05
CA VAL A 342 14.63 -22.02 6.34
C VAL A 342 14.45 -21.74 7.83
N GLU A 343 14.96 -22.60 8.72
CA GLU A 343 14.87 -22.41 10.18
C GLU A 343 15.61 -21.15 10.67
N ILE A 344 16.79 -20.88 10.10
CA ILE A 344 17.56 -19.70 10.45
C ILE A 344 17.01 -18.43 9.79
N GLY A 345 16.08 -18.57 8.84
CA GLY A 345 15.46 -17.47 8.11
C GLY A 345 16.30 -17.01 6.92
N LEU A 346 17.02 -17.93 6.29
CA LEU A 346 17.52 -17.75 4.93
C LEU A 346 16.43 -18.20 3.94
N ASP A 347 16.38 -17.53 2.79
CA ASP A 347 15.50 -17.87 1.68
C ASP A 347 16.32 -18.56 0.58
N PRO A 348 16.46 -19.90 0.59
CA PRO A 348 17.18 -20.61 -0.45
C PRO A 348 16.51 -20.40 -1.81
N THR A 349 17.35 -20.22 -2.83
CA THR A 349 16.93 -20.08 -4.22
C THR A 349 17.61 -21.12 -5.10
N TYR A 350 16.94 -21.49 -6.19
CA TYR A 350 17.46 -22.45 -7.15
C TYR A 350 17.08 -22.06 -8.58
N ASP A 351 18.08 -21.86 -9.43
CA ASP A 351 17.86 -21.52 -10.84
C ASP A 351 17.58 -22.80 -11.65
N LEU A 352 16.37 -22.91 -12.17
CA LEU A 352 15.95 -24.03 -13.01
C LEU A 352 15.72 -23.56 -14.44
N ARG A 353 16.28 -24.29 -15.41
CA ARG A 353 16.05 -24.06 -16.83
C ARG A 353 14.64 -24.46 -17.22
N LEU A 354 13.98 -23.61 -18.02
CA LEU A 354 12.62 -23.86 -18.51
C LEU A 354 12.52 -25.17 -19.31
N SER A 355 13.58 -25.52 -20.06
CA SER A 355 13.65 -26.76 -20.83
C SER A 355 13.61 -28.03 -19.99
N HIS A 356 13.92 -27.94 -18.69
CA HIS A 356 13.86 -29.08 -17.75
C HIS A 356 12.55 -29.13 -16.98
N MET A 357 11.62 -28.18 -17.19
CA MET A 357 10.33 -28.15 -16.51
C MET A 357 9.29 -28.94 -17.30
N THR A 358 8.68 -29.94 -16.66
CA THR A 358 7.54 -30.65 -17.24
C THR A 358 6.27 -29.81 -17.13
N ASP A 359 5.28 -30.17 -17.95
CA ASP A 359 3.94 -29.56 -17.90
C ASP A 359 3.30 -29.73 -16.51
N GLU A 360 3.56 -30.87 -15.85
CA GLU A 360 3.13 -31.16 -14.46
C GLU A 360 3.82 -30.25 -13.45
N ASN A 361 5.14 -30.00 -13.58
CA ASN A 361 5.87 -29.09 -12.71
C ASN A 361 5.31 -27.67 -12.81
N LEU A 362 5.02 -27.20 -14.04
CA LEU A 362 4.43 -25.88 -14.26
C LEU A 362 3.01 -25.80 -13.68
N ALA A 363 2.23 -26.88 -13.75
CA ALA A 363 0.90 -26.95 -13.13
C ALA A 363 0.99 -26.86 -11.61
N ALA A 364 1.94 -27.59 -11.01
CA ALA A 364 2.18 -27.53 -9.57
C ALA A 364 2.51 -26.10 -9.14
N LEU A 365 3.35 -25.39 -9.89
CA LEU A 365 3.71 -24.00 -9.60
C LEU A 365 2.56 -22.98 -9.75
N GLY A 366 1.36 -23.42 -10.17
CA GLY A 366 0.17 -22.58 -10.28
C GLY A 366 -0.05 -21.98 -11.66
N VAL A 367 0.75 -22.34 -12.67
CA VAL A 367 0.58 -21.84 -14.04
C VAL A 367 -0.65 -22.51 -14.68
N PRO A 368 -1.67 -21.74 -15.09
CA PRO A 368 -2.89 -22.29 -15.68
C PRO A 368 -2.63 -22.93 -17.04
N ARG A 369 -3.56 -23.78 -17.50
CA ARG A 369 -3.46 -24.47 -18.80
C ARG A 369 -3.57 -23.49 -19.97
N GLU A 370 -4.48 -22.54 -19.83
CA GLU A 370 -4.69 -21.43 -20.75
C GLU A 370 -4.19 -20.16 -20.06
N ASN A 371 -3.36 -19.40 -20.75
CA ASN A 371 -2.71 -18.20 -20.22
C ASN A 371 -3.03 -17.02 -21.12
N GLU A 372 -3.16 -15.86 -20.51
CA GLU A 372 -3.37 -14.61 -21.22
C GLU A 372 -2.05 -13.99 -21.64
N VAL A 373 -2.00 -13.55 -22.89
CA VAL A 373 -0.85 -12.88 -23.50
C VAL A 373 -1.30 -11.54 -24.04
N LEU A 374 -0.64 -10.47 -23.58
CA LEU A 374 -0.86 -9.12 -24.10
C LEU A 374 0.10 -8.86 -25.25
N LYS A 375 -0.47 -8.49 -26.40
CA LYS A 375 0.27 -7.94 -27.52
C LYS A 375 -0.02 -6.45 -27.65
N VAL A 376 1.04 -5.67 -27.77
CA VAL A 376 1.00 -4.24 -28.04
C VAL A 376 1.75 -3.98 -29.35
N ASN A 377 1.10 -3.36 -30.33
CA ASN A 377 1.64 -3.10 -31.67
C ASN A 377 2.25 -4.37 -32.31
N GLY A 378 1.58 -5.52 -32.11
CA GLY A 378 1.99 -6.83 -32.62
C GLY A 378 3.11 -7.53 -31.82
N LYS A 379 3.74 -6.87 -30.84
CA LYS A 379 4.79 -7.45 -29.99
C LYS A 379 4.19 -7.99 -28.69
N VAL A 380 4.66 -9.15 -28.24
CA VAL A 380 4.26 -9.70 -26.93
C VAL A 380 4.97 -8.92 -25.83
N VAL A 381 4.19 -8.31 -24.94
CA VAL A 381 4.72 -7.44 -23.86
C VAL A 381 4.43 -7.99 -22.47
N PHE A 382 3.40 -8.83 -22.32
CA PHE A 382 3.07 -9.47 -21.05
C PHE A 382 2.56 -10.89 -21.27
N ARG A 383 2.96 -11.79 -20.37
CA ARG A 383 2.52 -13.20 -20.33
C ARG A 383 2.15 -13.56 -18.90
N GLN A 384 0.91 -13.95 -18.67
CA GLN A 384 0.46 -14.52 -17.39
C GLN A 384 1.36 -15.66 -16.92
N TYR A 385 1.75 -16.54 -17.86
CA TYR A 385 2.66 -17.65 -17.63
C TYR A 385 3.94 -17.24 -16.87
N VAL A 386 4.59 -16.16 -17.33
CA VAL A 386 5.84 -15.67 -16.74
C VAL A 386 5.55 -14.99 -15.40
N ALA A 387 4.47 -14.21 -15.32
CA ALA A 387 4.07 -13.52 -14.11
C ALA A 387 3.79 -14.46 -12.92
N GLU A 388 3.21 -15.63 -13.18
CA GLU A 388 2.97 -16.64 -12.15
C GLU A 388 4.26 -17.35 -11.72
N LEU A 389 5.16 -17.69 -12.67
CA LEU A 389 6.44 -18.33 -12.37
C LEU A 389 7.35 -17.43 -11.53
N GLU A 390 7.49 -16.17 -11.94
CA GLU A 390 8.31 -15.16 -11.25
C GLU A 390 7.61 -14.55 -10.04
N ARG A 391 6.35 -14.92 -9.79
CA ARG A 391 5.52 -14.41 -8.69
C ARG A 391 5.46 -12.87 -8.70
N THR A 392 5.37 -12.28 -9.89
CA THR A 392 5.47 -10.84 -10.13
C THR A 392 4.45 -10.03 -9.33
N PHE A 393 3.26 -10.58 -9.08
CA PHE A 393 2.14 -9.90 -8.40
C PHE A 393 1.76 -10.53 -7.05
N TRP A 394 2.66 -11.24 -6.38
CA TRP A 394 2.41 -11.81 -5.06
C TRP A 394 2.61 -10.78 -3.94
N GLU A 395 2.02 -10.99 -2.74
CA GLU A 395 2.15 -10.05 -1.62
C GLU A 395 3.61 -9.73 -1.23
N SER A 396 4.53 -10.68 -1.44
CA SER A 396 5.97 -10.49 -1.23
C SER A 396 6.66 -9.62 -2.28
N SER A 397 6.10 -9.48 -3.48
CA SER A 397 6.67 -8.67 -4.57
C SER A 397 6.11 -7.25 -4.60
N ARG A 398 5.21 -6.91 -3.66
CA ARG A 398 4.65 -5.57 -3.53
C ARG A 398 5.80 -4.58 -3.31
N ASP A 399 5.87 -3.58 -4.19
CA ASP A 399 6.93 -2.58 -4.12
C ASP A 399 6.87 -1.85 -2.77
N MET A 400 8.02 -1.57 -2.15
CA MET A 400 8.03 -0.79 -0.93
C MET A 400 7.50 0.63 -1.20
N THR A 401 7.63 1.14 -2.43
CA THR A 401 7.03 2.41 -2.86
C THR A 401 5.50 2.35 -2.99
N ALA A 402 4.85 1.20 -2.77
CA ALA A 402 3.38 1.06 -2.79
C ALA A 402 2.64 2.11 -1.94
N PHE A 403 3.20 2.46 -0.78
CA PHE A 403 2.58 3.46 0.10
C PHE A 403 2.79 4.89 -0.43
N LEU A 404 3.76 5.10 -1.32
CA LEU A 404 4.02 6.38 -1.98
C LEU A 404 3.17 6.58 -3.23
N GLU A 405 2.68 5.49 -3.82
CA GLU A 405 1.75 5.53 -4.95
C GLU A 405 0.56 6.44 -4.63
N SER A 406 0.27 7.37 -5.55
CA SER A 406 -0.80 8.34 -5.37
C SER A 406 -2.13 7.61 -5.13
N ASN A 407 -2.97 8.16 -4.25
CA ASN A 407 -4.33 7.67 -4.11
C ASN A 407 -5.24 8.11 -5.27
N ASP A 408 -4.70 8.90 -6.20
CA ASP A 408 -5.44 9.55 -7.25
C ASP A 408 -5.59 8.58 -8.42
N VAL A 409 -6.82 8.18 -8.72
CA VAL A 409 -7.11 7.44 -9.95
C VAL A 409 -7.32 8.51 -11.02
N PRO A 410 -6.44 8.64 -12.03
CA PRO A 410 -6.71 9.54 -13.13
C PRO A 410 -7.99 9.06 -13.82
N GLU A 411 -8.89 9.99 -14.07
CA GLU A 411 -10.10 9.72 -14.84
C GLU A 411 -9.69 9.25 -16.25
N VAL A 412 -10.44 8.30 -16.80
CA VAL A 412 -10.12 7.80 -18.15
C VAL A 412 -10.49 8.90 -19.13
N ASN A 413 -9.49 9.49 -19.77
CA ASN A 413 -9.68 10.46 -20.84
C ASN A 413 -9.39 9.76 -22.18
N PRO A 414 -10.42 9.27 -22.89
CA PRO A 414 -10.23 8.53 -24.14
C PRO A 414 -9.65 9.39 -25.27
N GLU A 415 -9.72 10.72 -25.15
CA GLU A 415 -9.12 11.68 -26.08
C GLU A 415 -7.60 11.82 -25.87
N GLY A 416 -7.07 11.29 -24.77
CA GLY A 416 -5.65 11.36 -24.40
C GLY A 416 -5.27 12.72 -23.83
N VAL A 417 -3.96 13.01 -23.76
CA VAL A 417 -3.49 14.36 -23.45
C VAL A 417 -3.53 15.19 -24.73
N GLU A 418 -4.08 16.41 -24.69
CA GLU A 418 -3.98 17.34 -25.83
C GLU A 418 -2.51 17.58 -26.14
N ILE A 419 -2.04 17.16 -27.32
CA ILE A 419 -0.69 17.45 -27.78
C ILE A 419 -0.65 18.96 -28.04
N PRO A 420 0.12 19.77 -27.28
CA PRO A 420 0.23 21.18 -27.60
C PRO A 420 0.80 21.28 -29.02
N GLU A 421 0.08 21.95 -29.93
CA GLU A 421 0.59 22.27 -31.25
C GLU A 421 1.90 23.05 -31.05
N ARG A 422 3.03 22.39 -31.28
CA ARG A 422 4.32 23.08 -31.29
C ARG A 422 4.23 24.11 -32.41
N PRO A 423 4.44 25.41 -32.15
CA PRO A 423 4.49 26.38 -33.24
C PRO A 423 5.52 25.86 -34.22
N ALA A 424 5.09 25.70 -35.48
CA ALA A 424 5.92 25.21 -36.57
C ALA A 424 7.30 25.85 -36.43
N SER A 425 8.33 25.01 -36.34
CA SER A 425 9.72 25.42 -36.26
C SER A 425 9.93 26.60 -37.20
N THR A 426 9.99 27.81 -36.67
CA THR A 426 10.44 28.94 -37.47
C THR A 426 11.87 28.56 -37.80
N SER A 427 12.08 28.10 -39.03
CA SER A 427 13.38 28.00 -39.64
C SER A 427 14.01 29.37 -39.44
N THR A 428 14.84 29.47 -38.39
CA THR A 428 15.75 30.58 -38.26
C THR A 428 16.76 30.30 -39.35
N THR A 429 16.44 30.76 -40.56
CA THR A 429 17.43 31.01 -41.58
C THR A 429 18.42 31.93 -40.91
N THR A 430 19.54 31.35 -40.47
CA THR A 430 20.73 32.09 -40.11
C THR A 430 21.13 32.86 -41.37
N ALA A 431 20.56 34.05 -41.54
CA ALA A 431 21.13 35.06 -42.40
C ALA A 431 22.49 35.38 -41.78
N VAL A 432 23.52 34.75 -42.32
CA VAL A 432 24.91 35.15 -42.12
C VAL A 432 24.97 36.60 -42.60
N ARG A 433 24.78 37.54 -41.67
CA ARG A 433 25.07 38.95 -41.90
C ARG A 433 26.57 39.06 -41.84
N THR A 434 27.20 38.85 -42.99
CA THR A 434 28.56 39.29 -43.27
C THR A 434 28.60 40.80 -43.04
N THR A 435 29.03 41.24 -41.87
CA THR A 435 29.44 42.62 -41.66
C THR A 435 30.75 42.81 -42.41
N ALA A 436 30.62 43.18 -43.68
CA ALA A 436 31.69 43.82 -44.43
C ALA A 436 32.06 45.10 -43.68
N ARG A 437 33.25 45.10 -43.08
CA ARG A 437 33.97 46.31 -42.69
C ARG A 437 34.35 47.01 -43.99
N GLN A 438 33.53 47.95 -44.43
CA GLN A 438 33.94 48.91 -45.45
C GLN A 438 34.95 49.89 -44.84
N THR A 439 36.07 50.01 -45.53
CA THR A 439 37.10 51.03 -45.38
C THR A 439 36.60 52.33 -46.03
N GLU A 440 36.67 53.45 -45.31
CA GLU A 440 36.87 54.81 -45.85
C GLU A 440 37.88 55.48 -44.89
N THR A 441 39.15 55.67 -45.24
CA THR A 441 39.77 56.58 -46.21
C THR A 441 39.67 58.05 -45.80
N THR A 442 40.76 58.57 -45.23
CA THR A 442 41.32 59.93 -45.39
C THR A 442 42.80 59.77 -45.01
N THR A 443 43.71 59.53 -45.96
CA THR A 443 44.39 60.47 -46.87
C THR A 443 45.16 61.58 -46.14
N ASP A 444 46.48 61.38 -46.14
CA ASP A 444 47.61 62.32 -46.28
C ASP A 444 47.65 63.64 -45.51
N GLU A 445 48.76 63.84 -44.78
CA GLU A 445 49.72 64.89 -45.14
C GLU A 445 51.13 64.63 -44.56
N THR A 446 52.07 64.46 -45.50
CA THR A 446 53.44 65.00 -45.59
C THR A 446 54.60 64.54 -44.68
N THR A 447 55.48 63.78 -45.33
CA THR A 447 56.95 63.71 -45.26
C THR A 447 57.61 65.10 -45.13
N THR A 448 58.74 65.21 -44.43
CA THR A 448 60.12 65.35 -45.00
C THR A 448 61.08 65.93 -43.94
N ASP A 449 62.20 65.24 -43.75
CA ASP A 449 63.39 65.64 -43.01
C ASP A 449 64.14 66.82 -43.65
N GLN A 450 65.13 67.34 -42.90
CA GLN A 450 66.19 68.31 -43.26
C GLN A 450 65.83 69.80 -43.12
N GLU A 451 66.68 70.69 -42.60
CA GLU A 451 67.96 70.62 -41.86
C GLU A 451 68.30 72.07 -41.44
N ASN A 452 68.90 72.24 -40.25
CA ASN A 452 69.69 73.39 -39.78
C ASN A 452 69.41 74.81 -40.31
N ASN A 453 68.82 75.67 -39.45
CA ASN A 453 69.51 76.80 -38.81
C ASN A 453 68.71 77.28 -37.59
#